data_AF-A0A146FQU1-F1
#
_entry.id   AF-A0A146FQU1-F1
#
_cell.length_a   1.000
_cell.length_b   1.000
_cell.length_c   1.000
_cell.angle_alpha   90.00
_cell.angle_beta   90.00
_cell.angle_gamma   90.00
#
_symmetry.space_group_name_H-M   'P 1'
#
loop_
_entity.id
_entity.type
_entity.pdbx_description
1 polymer ?
#
loop_
_entity_poly.entity_id
_entity_poly.type
_entity_poly.pdbx_seq_one_letter_code
_entity_poly.pdbx_strand_id
1 'polypeptide(L)'
;MDELFLLPSAPVAMPLAYWFHQEDKVFTSALMLIEPSTAEFSRLTNEIWEGVSGGYDMDIVNRLYGDTALIIPHRPYMLLTGEFRSKDHEAYLGNADETWDADRVLEAAKYLHFSDWPVPKPLSTCSKRRSHLAKYNLPPVNKMIATPDSFGSGCTKNLGPGDR
;
A
#
# COMPACT_ATOMS: atom_id res chain seq x y z
N MET A 1 14.55 -2.96 7.39
CA MET A 1 13.82 -4.10 6.82
C MET A 1 14.73 -5.29 6.56
N ASP A 2 16.02 -5.20 6.92
CA ASP A 2 16.99 -6.30 6.79
C ASP A 2 16.58 -7.55 7.57
N GLU A 3 15.80 -7.37 8.63
CA GLU A 3 15.21 -8.45 9.42
C GLU A 3 14.30 -9.39 8.59
N LEU A 4 13.77 -8.95 7.44
CA LEU A 4 13.02 -9.82 6.53
C LEU A 4 13.90 -10.93 5.94
N PHE A 5 15.22 -10.71 5.79
CA PHE A 5 16.15 -11.74 5.32
C PHE A 5 16.46 -12.82 6.37
N LEU A 6 15.92 -12.69 7.59
CA LEU A 6 16.00 -13.70 8.64
C LEU A 6 14.77 -14.62 8.67
N LEU A 7 13.79 -14.39 7.80
CA LEU A 7 12.64 -15.27 7.64
C LEU A 7 13.08 -16.67 7.18
N PRO A 8 12.31 -17.72 7.48
CA PRO A 8 12.54 -19.04 6.91
C PRO A 8 12.61 -18.98 5.38
N SER A 9 13.45 -19.84 4.80
CA SER A 9 13.56 -20.00 3.35
C SER A 9 12.20 -20.33 2.73
N ALA A 10 11.83 -19.59 1.69
CA ALA A 10 10.61 -19.77 0.93
C ALA A 10 10.80 -19.17 -0.48
N PRO A 11 10.18 -19.74 -1.53
CA PRO A 11 10.27 -19.18 -2.89
C PRO A 11 9.83 -17.71 -2.94
N VAL A 12 8.77 -17.39 -2.20
CA VAL A 12 8.28 -16.02 -2.03
C VAL A 12 7.68 -15.82 -0.64
N ALA A 13 7.90 -14.65 -0.07
CA ALA A 13 7.19 -14.16 1.10
C ALA A 13 6.54 -12.80 0.79
N MET A 14 5.26 -12.64 1.13
CA MET A 14 4.47 -11.44 0.79
C MET A 14 3.53 -11.07 1.94
N PRO A 15 3.18 -9.79 2.08
CA PRO A 15 2.15 -9.39 3.02
C PRO A 15 0.75 -9.63 2.47
N LEU A 16 -0.19 -9.90 3.38
CA LEU A 16 -1.61 -9.90 3.06
C LEU A 16 -2.07 -8.48 2.71
N ALA A 17 -2.89 -8.41 1.67
CA ALA A 17 -3.59 -7.22 1.25
C ALA A 17 -4.79 -7.00 2.18
N TYR A 18 -4.51 -6.46 3.38
CA TYR A 18 -5.48 -6.34 4.47
C TYR A 18 -6.78 -5.60 4.12
N TRP A 19 -6.79 -4.82 3.02
CA TRP A 19 -7.97 -4.09 2.52
C TRP A 19 -8.96 -4.98 1.74
N PHE A 20 -8.63 -6.24 1.47
CA PHE A 20 -9.58 -7.27 1.04
C PHE A 20 -10.18 -7.99 2.25
N HIS A 21 -11.19 -8.83 2.02
CA HIS A 21 -11.72 -9.67 3.09
C HIS A 21 -10.62 -10.60 3.61
N GLN A 22 -10.43 -10.64 4.93
CA GLN A 22 -9.35 -11.40 5.56
C GLN A 22 -9.48 -12.92 5.28
N GLU A 23 -10.69 -13.40 5.04
CA GLU A 23 -10.99 -14.80 4.68
C GLU A 23 -10.41 -15.19 3.31
N ASP A 24 -10.29 -14.24 2.38
CA ASP A 24 -9.82 -14.48 1.02
C ASP A 24 -8.30 -14.68 0.93
N LYS A 25 -7.56 -14.34 2.00
CA LYS A 25 -6.08 -14.46 2.10
C LYS A 25 -5.33 -13.96 0.86
N VAL A 26 -5.75 -12.80 0.34
CA VAL A 26 -5.11 -12.19 -0.83
C VAL A 26 -3.79 -11.56 -0.43
N PHE A 27 -2.72 -11.86 -1.17
CA PHE A 27 -1.41 -11.23 -1.03
C PHE A 27 -1.28 -9.99 -1.92
N THR A 28 -0.47 -9.02 -1.50
CA THR A 28 -0.08 -7.89 -2.35
C THR A 28 1.33 -8.06 -2.89
N SER A 29 1.52 -7.69 -4.16
CA SER A 29 2.82 -7.62 -4.84
C SER A 29 3.62 -6.35 -4.49
N ALA A 30 3.07 -5.45 -3.67
CA ALA A 30 3.71 -4.18 -3.30
C ALA A 30 5.04 -4.35 -2.54
N LEU A 31 5.22 -5.49 -1.85
CA LEU A 31 6.45 -5.91 -1.20
C LEU A 31 6.56 -7.42 -1.36
N MET A 32 7.69 -7.91 -1.87
CA MET A 32 7.98 -9.33 -1.98
C MET A 32 9.42 -9.60 -1.59
N LEU A 33 9.64 -10.60 -0.74
CA LEU A 33 10.94 -11.21 -0.54
C LEU A 33 10.97 -12.49 -1.38
N ILE A 34 11.94 -12.61 -2.28
CA ILE A 34 12.04 -13.72 -3.23
C ILE A 34 13.37 -14.44 -3.08
N GLU A 35 13.34 -15.75 -3.25
CA GLU A 35 14.55 -16.54 -3.51
C GLU A 35 14.77 -16.63 -5.02
N PRO A 36 15.87 -16.06 -5.56
CA PRO A 36 16.13 -16.13 -6.99
C PRO A 36 16.26 -17.56 -7.49
N SER A 37 15.47 -17.93 -8.49
CA SER A 37 15.47 -19.26 -9.10
C SER A 37 15.12 -19.16 -10.57
N THR A 38 15.95 -19.78 -11.43
CA THR A 38 15.66 -19.86 -12.88
C THR A 38 14.36 -20.60 -13.14
N ALA A 39 14.04 -21.63 -12.34
CA ALA A 39 12.81 -22.39 -12.49
C ALA A 39 11.57 -21.53 -12.16
N GLU A 40 11.61 -20.77 -11.06
CA GLU A 40 10.52 -19.86 -10.69
C GLU A 40 10.38 -18.70 -11.69
N PHE A 41 11.50 -18.16 -12.19
CA PHE A 41 11.47 -17.14 -13.23
C PHE A 41 10.81 -17.64 -14.51
N SER A 42 11.17 -18.84 -14.98
CA SER A 42 10.52 -19.46 -16.14
C SER A 42 9.04 -19.73 -15.90
N ARG A 43 8.67 -20.23 -14.72
CA ARG A 43 7.27 -20.47 -14.35
C ARG A 43 6.44 -19.18 -14.36
N LEU A 44 6.95 -18.11 -13.74
CA LEU A 44 6.31 -16.79 -13.73
C LEU A 44 6.19 -16.20 -15.13
N THR A 45 7.26 -16.31 -15.93
CA THR A 45 7.28 -15.80 -17.30
C THR A 45 6.25 -16.52 -18.17
N ASN A 46 6.14 -17.85 -18.06
CA ASN A 46 5.13 -18.61 -18.76
C ASN A 46 3.71 -18.20 -18.33
N GLU A 47 3.46 -17.98 -17.03
CA GLU A 47 2.15 -17.49 -16.56
C GLU A 47 1.82 -16.11 -17.12
N ILE A 48 2.80 -15.23 -17.30
CA ILE A 48 2.61 -13.91 -17.91
C ILE A 48 2.24 -14.02 -19.40
N TRP A 49 2.88 -14.92 -20.15
CA TRP A 49 2.69 -15.02 -21.61
C TRP A 49 1.52 -15.92 -22.01
N GLU A 50 1.29 -17.01 -21.27
CA GLU A 50 0.33 -18.06 -21.60
C GLU A 50 -0.92 -18.02 -20.69
N GLY A 51 -0.85 -17.30 -19.58
CA GLY A 51 -1.95 -17.20 -18.62
C GLY A 51 -3.13 -16.38 -19.15
N VAL A 52 -4.19 -16.33 -18.34
CA VAL A 52 -5.43 -15.60 -18.65
C VAL A 52 -5.12 -14.13 -18.98
N SER A 53 -5.55 -13.69 -20.17
CA SER A 53 -5.35 -12.32 -20.63
C SER A 53 -6.06 -11.30 -19.71
N GLY A 54 -5.32 -10.28 -19.26
CA GLY A 54 -5.87 -9.13 -18.52
C GLY A 54 -5.66 -9.14 -17.00
N GLY A 55 -4.94 -10.12 -16.44
CA GLY A 55 -4.57 -10.11 -15.01
C GLY A 55 -3.47 -9.10 -14.69
N TYR A 56 -3.56 -8.48 -13.51
CA TYR A 56 -2.49 -7.66 -12.95
C TYR A 56 -1.46 -8.54 -12.22
N ASP A 57 -0.35 -7.93 -11.80
CA ASP A 57 0.72 -8.60 -11.05
C ASP A 57 0.21 -9.29 -9.79
N MET A 58 -0.73 -8.68 -9.05
CA MET A 58 -1.39 -9.31 -7.89
C MET A 58 -2.14 -10.59 -8.26
N ASP A 59 -2.83 -10.64 -9.40
CA ASP A 59 -3.58 -11.82 -9.82
C ASP A 59 -2.65 -12.99 -10.14
N ILE A 60 -1.53 -12.69 -10.79
CA ILE A 60 -0.51 -13.68 -11.17
C ILE A 60 0.15 -14.28 -9.93
N VAL A 61 0.63 -13.45 -9.00
CA VAL A 61 1.33 -13.96 -7.81
C VAL A 61 0.40 -14.73 -6.87
N ASN A 62 -0.87 -14.31 -6.73
CA ASN A 62 -1.83 -15.04 -5.92
C ASN A 62 -2.19 -16.39 -6.55
N ARG A 63 -2.31 -16.47 -7.89
CA ARG A 63 -2.53 -17.75 -8.59
C ARG A 63 -1.36 -18.71 -8.43
N LEU A 64 -0.12 -18.21 -8.52
CA LEU A 64 1.08 -19.04 -8.46
C LEU A 64 1.48 -19.44 -7.03
N TYR A 65 1.26 -18.56 -6.06
CA TYR A 65 1.83 -18.66 -4.72
C TYR A 65 0.83 -18.52 -3.57
N GLY A 66 -0.46 -18.31 -3.82
CA GLY A 66 -1.46 -18.06 -2.77
C GLY A 66 -1.51 -19.13 -1.66
N ASP A 67 -1.21 -20.38 -2.01
CA ASP A 67 -1.19 -21.48 -1.04
C ASP A 67 0.20 -21.80 -0.45
N THR A 68 1.27 -21.21 -1.01
CA THR A 68 2.66 -21.60 -0.68
C THR A 68 3.54 -20.44 -0.20
N ALA A 69 3.08 -19.20 -0.36
CA ALA A 69 3.82 -18.03 0.07
C ALA A 69 3.94 -17.98 1.60
N LEU A 70 5.12 -17.59 2.07
CA LEU A 70 5.31 -17.24 3.47
C LEU A 70 4.63 -15.89 3.74
N ILE A 71 3.82 -15.82 4.80
CA ILE A 71 3.10 -14.59 5.14
C ILE A 71 4.02 -13.62 5.88
N ILE A 72 4.19 -12.42 5.31
CA ILE A 72 4.76 -11.27 6.02
C ILE A 72 3.60 -10.54 6.71
N PRO A 73 3.68 -10.19 8.01
CA PRO A 73 2.63 -9.38 8.63
C PRO A 73 2.56 -8.00 7.98
N HIS A 74 1.37 -7.50 7.64
CA HIS A 74 1.22 -6.17 7.04
C HIS A 74 1.64 -5.06 8.02
N ARG A 75 1.57 -5.29 9.33
CA ARG A 75 2.15 -4.40 10.34
C ARG A 75 3.54 -4.94 10.73
N PRO A 76 4.66 -4.20 10.52
CA PRO A 76 4.79 -2.82 10.00
C PRO A 76 5.14 -2.70 8.49
N TYR A 77 5.05 -3.78 7.71
CA TYR A 77 5.64 -3.87 6.36
C TYR A 77 4.73 -3.47 5.19
N MET A 78 3.48 -3.11 5.44
CA MET A 78 2.52 -2.71 4.42
C MET A 78 1.44 -1.82 5.02
N LEU A 79 1.62 -0.51 4.89
CA LEU A 79 0.62 0.49 5.26
C LEU A 79 0.19 1.27 4.01
N LEU A 80 -1.10 1.27 3.69
CA LEU A 80 -1.62 2.13 2.63
C LEU A 80 -1.77 3.57 3.13
N THR A 81 -1.43 4.56 2.30
CA THR A 81 -1.71 5.96 2.69
C THR A 81 -3.20 6.27 2.81
N GLY A 82 -4.05 5.47 2.15
CA GLY A 82 -5.50 5.61 2.25
C GLY A 82 -6.05 5.31 3.63
N GLU A 83 -5.30 4.55 4.43
CA GLU A 83 -5.64 4.29 5.82
C GLU A 83 -5.81 5.60 6.59
N PHE A 84 -4.95 6.59 6.37
CA PHE A 84 -5.01 7.88 7.07
C PHE A 84 -6.24 8.73 6.73
N ARG A 85 -6.98 8.38 5.68
CA ARG A 85 -8.26 9.02 5.34
C ARG A 85 -9.46 8.14 5.57
N SER A 86 -9.25 6.85 5.82
CA SER A 86 -10.32 5.95 6.15
C SER A 86 -11.01 6.41 7.44
N LYS A 87 -12.28 6.03 7.57
CA LYS A 87 -13.02 6.17 8.83
C LYS A 87 -13.09 4.85 9.59
N ASP A 88 -12.76 3.77 8.91
CA ASP A 88 -12.75 2.42 9.43
C ASP A 88 -11.34 1.86 9.25
N HIS A 89 -10.75 1.45 10.37
CA HIS A 89 -9.38 0.94 10.44
C HIS A 89 -9.34 -0.51 10.92
N GLU A 90 -10.49 -1.16 11.10
CA GLU A 90 -10.57 -2.50 11.67
C GLU A 90 -9.75 -3.50 10.85
N ALA A 91 -9.83 -3.40 9.52
CA ALA A 91 -9.08 -4.25 8.60
C ALA A 91 -7.56 -4.10 8.77
N TYR A 92 -7.07 -2.87 8.95
CA TYR A 92 -5.65 -2.61 9.21
C TYR A 92 -5.23 -3.05 10.61
N LEU A 93 -6.04 -2.77 11.62
CA LEU A 93 -5.74 -3.12 13.01
C LEU A 93 -5.84 -4.64 13.25
N GLY A 94 -6.66 -5.34 12.45
CA GLY A 94 -6.92 -6.76 12.55
C GLY A 94 -7.86 -7.13 13.70
N ASN A 95 -8.50 -6.15 14.33
CA ASN A 95 -9.44 -6.32 15.42
C ASN A 95 -10.25 -5.01 15.65
N ALA A 96 -11.39 -5.14 16.33
CA ALA A 96 -12.28 -4.01 16.64
C ALA A 96 -11.98 -3.31 17.98
N ASP A 97 -11.09 -3.87 18.81
CA ASP A 97 -10.82 -3.37 20.16
C ASP A 97 -9.70 -2.31 20.20
N GLU A 98 -8.76 -2.36 19.25
CA GLU A 98 -7.66 -1.43 19.14
C GLU A 98 -8.14 -0.07 18.60
N THR A 99 -7.74 1.01 19.27
CA THR A 99 -8.05 2.36 18.79
C THR A 99 -7.00 2.82 17.78
N TRP A 100 -7.46 3.36 16.66
CA TRP A 100 -6.59 3.96 15.64
C TRP A 100 -5.82 5.18 16.19
N ASP A 101 -4.49 5.09 16.14
CA ASP A 101 -3.57 6.18 16.43
C ASP A 101 -2.64 6.38 15.22
N ALA A 102 -2.94 7.41 14.42
CA ALA A 102 -2.22 7.70 13.19
C ALA A 102 -0.73 8.00 13.42
N ASP A 103 -0.37 8.65 14.52
CA ASP A 103 1.03 9.03 14.77
C ASP A 103 1.83 7.79 15.16
N ARG A 104 1.28 6.97 16.06
CA ARG A 104 1.90 5.70 16.47
C ARG A 104 2.04 4.73 15.30
N VAL A 105 1.01 4.63 14.46
CA VAL A 105 1.02 3.76 13.27
C VAL A 105 2.08 4.22 12.27
N LEU A 106 2.16 5.53 12.02
CA LEU A 106 3.17 6.10 11.12
C LEU A 106 4.59 5.89 11.65
N GLU A 107 4.81 6.09 12.95
CA GLU A 107 6.13 5.88 13.59
C GLU A 107 6.56 4.42 13.53
N ALA A 108 5.63 3.48 13.66
CA ALA A 108 5.91 2.05 13.59
C ALA A 108 6.10 1.53 12.14
N ALA A 109 5.56 2.22 11.13
CA ALA A 109 5.57 1.76 9.75
C ALA A 109 6.99 1.72 9.16
N LYS A 110 7.35 0.59 8.55
CA LYS A 110 8.64 0.40 7.85
C LYS A 110 8.51 0.55 6.34
N TYR A 111 7.30 0.40 5.82
CA TYR A 111 6.99 0.56 4.41
C TYR A 111 5.62 1.19 4.23
N LEU A 112 5.56 2.22 3.39
CA LEU A 112 4.36 3.01 3.11
C LEU A 112 4.03 2.93 1.62
N HIS A 113 2.84 2.46 1.30
CA HIS A 113 2.38 2.29 -0.07
C HIS A 113 1.36 3.36 -0.46
N PHE A 114 1.72 4.20 -1.43
CA PHE A 114 0.87 5.29 -1.91
C PHE A 114 -0.19 4.81 -2.93
N SER A 115 -1.16 3.98 -2.51
CA SER A 115 -2.30 3.53 -3.34
C SER A 115 -3.61 4.08 -2.79
N ASP A 116 -3.92 5.30 -3.22
CA ASP A 116 -4.86 6.09 -2.44
C ASP A 116 -5.78 6.93 -3.31
N TRP A 117 -6.26 6.28 -4.36
CA TRP A 117 -7.09 6.92 -5.37
C TRP A 117 -8.24 7.72 -4.73
N PRO A 118 -8.55 8.93 -5.23
CA PRO A 118 -7.96 9.62 -6.38
C PRO A 118 -6.73 10.48 -6.03
N VAL A 119 -6.08 10.26 -4.88
CA VAL A 119 -4.89 11.03 -4.52
C VAL A 119 -3.73 10.68 -5.47
N PRO A 120 -3.14 11.69 -6.12
CA PRO A 120 -2.07 11.46 -7.07
C PRO A 120 -0.78 11.06 -6.37
N LYS A 121 0.08 10.33 -7.10
CA LYS A 121 1.36 9.84 -6.57
C LYS A 121 2.24 10.98 -6.02
N PRO A 122 3.13 10.73 -5.04
CA PRO A 122 3.91 11.78 -4.35
C PRO A 122 4.73 12.67 -5.27
N LEU A 123 5.24 12.11 -6.38
CA LEU A 123 6.07 12.80 -7.36
C LEU A 123 5.28 13.70 -8.32
N SER A 124 3.94 13.69 -8.25
CA SER A 124 3.12 14.57 -9.08
C SER A 124 3.30 16.03 -8.68
N THR A 125 3.37 16.92 -9.68
CA THR A 125 3.55 18.35 -9.43
C THR A 125 2.33 18.95 -8.72
N CYS A 126 2.52 19.95 -7.86
CA CYS A 126 1.44 20.58 -7.10
C CYS A 126 0.31 21.10 -8.01
N SER A 127 0.62 21.62 -9.21
CA SER A 127 -0.38 22.03 -10.23
C SER A 127 -1.23 20.85 -10.75
N LYS A 128 -0.59 19.72 -11.06
CA LYS A 128 -1.30 18.49 -11.49
C LYS A 128 -2.14 17.92 -10.34
N ARG A 129 -1.63 17.99 -9.10
CA ARG A 129 -2.38 17.54 -7.92
C ARG A 129 -3.65 18.35 -7.69
N ARG A 130 -3.52 19.68 -7.64
CA ARG A 130 -4.64 20.58 -7.36
C ARG A 130 -5.74 20.47 -8.41
N SER A 131 -5.37 20.44 -9.70
CA SER A 131 -6.32 20.29 -10.80
C SER A 131 -6.99 18.91 -10.85
N HIS A 132 -6.30 17.84 -10.43
CA HIS A 132 -6.90 16.51 -10.32
C HIS A 132 -7.86 16.42 -9.13
N LEU A 133 -7.42 16.82 -7.94
CA LEU A 133 -8.20 16.73 -6.69
C LEU A 133 -9.45 17.62 -6.70
N ALA A 134 -9.40 18.78 -7.37
CA ALA A 134 -10.56 19.66 -7.53
C ALA A 134 -11.76 19.00 -8.23
N LYS A 135 -11.54 17.89 -8.96
CA LYS A 135 -12.61 17.13 -9.62
C LYS A 135 -13.39 16.21 -8.68
N TYR A 136 -12.83 15.90 -7.51
CA TYR A 136 -13.32 14.83 -6.64
C TYR A 136 -13.83 15.31 -5.27
N ASN A 137 -13.86 16.63 -5.02
CA ASN A 137 -14.33 17.24 -3.76
C ASN A 137 -13.84 16.53 -2.49
N LEU A 138 -12.57 16.12 -2.48
CA LEU A 138 -12.02 15.36 -1.36
C LEU A 138 -11.89 16.25 -0.11
N PRO A 139 -12.22 15.73 1.09
CA PRO A 139 -12.01 16.46 2.33
C PRO A 139 -10.51 16.70 2.56
N PRO A 140 -10.12 17.81 3.20
CA PRO A 140 -8.73 18.06 3.56
C PRO A 140 -8.21 16.95 4.49
N VAL A 141 -7.02 16.44 4.20
CA VAL A 141 -6.34 15.45 5.05
C VAL A 141 -5.79 16.19 6.26
N ASN A 142 -6.28 15.90 7.46
CA ASN A 142 -5.85 16.59 8.69
C ASN A 142 -4.36 16.38 9.02
N LYS A 143 -3.72 15.36 8.45
CA LYS A 143 -2.27 15.14 8.50
C LYS A 143 -1.80 14.52 7.18
N MET A 144 -1.39 15.32 6.22
CA MET A 144 -0.56 14.79 5.14
C MET A 144 0.79 14.41 5.76
N ILE A 145 1.26 13.18 5.51
CA ILE A 145 2.62 12.70 5.87
C ILE A 145 3.72 13.56 5.20
N ALA A 146 3.36 14.54 4.38
CA ALA A 146 4.26 15.60 3.98
C ALA A 146 4.37 16.62 5.13
N THR A 147 5.45 16.51 5.90
CA THR A 147 5.94 17.68 6.64
C THR A 147 6.09 18.85 5.65
N PRO A 148 5.78 20.10 6.04
CA PRO A 148 5.87 21.27 5.17
C PRO A 148 7.25 21.46 4.53
N ASP A 149 8.28 20.87 5.14
CA ASP A 149 9.68 21.11 4.80
C ASP A 149 10.29 20.07 3.84
N SER A 150 9.61 18.95 3.57
CA SER A 150 10.13 17.89 2.67
C SER A 150 9.65 18.02 1.22
N PHE A 151 8.63 18.84 0.96
CA PHE A 151 8.17 19.19 -0.39
C PHE A 151 7.90 20.70 -0.45
N GLY A 152 8.96 21.45 -0.75
CA GLY A 152 9.04 22.92 -0.72
C GLY A 152 7.72 23.68 -0.68
N SER A 153 7.40 24.28 0.47
CA SER A 153 6.67 25.53 0.77
C SER A 153 5.38 25.91 -0.02
N GLY A 154 4.91 25.14 -1.00
CA GLY A 154 3.97 25.65 -2.02
C GLY A 154 2.55 25.10 -1.94
N CYS A 155 2.33 24.01 -1.20
CA CYS A 155 1.08 23.24 -1.27
C CYS A 155 0.26 23.27 0.04
N THR A 156 0.70 24.01 1.07
CA THR A 156 0.02 24.17 2.38
C THR A 156 -0.72 25.50 2.55
N LYS A 157 -1.05 26.24 1.47
CA LYS A 157 -1.91 27.42 1.61
C LYS A 157 -3.32 26.98 2.03
N ASN A 158 -3.54 27.08 3.33
CA ASN A 158 -4.79 27.09 4.07
C ASN A 158 -6.02 27.33 3.20
N LEU A 159 -7.00 26.43 3.27
CA LEU A 159 -8.40 26.78 3.02
C LEU A 159 -8.81 27.78 4.11
N GLY A 160 -8.56 29.06 3.87
CA GLY A 160 -9.07 30.15 4.68
C GLY A 160 -10.58 30.32 4.47
N PRO A 161 -11.33 30.78 5.49
CA PRO A 161 -12.77 30.97 5.39
C PRO A 161 -13.04 32.21 4.53
N GLY A 162 -13.43 32.00 3.29
CA GLY A 162 -13.72 33.11 2.40
C GLY A 162 -13.96 32.67 0.97
N ASP A 163 -15.07 31.98 0.75
CA ASP A 163 -15.89 32.17 -0.45
C ASP A 163 -17.35 31.88 -0.03
N ARG A 164 -18.12 32.96 0.07
CA ARG A 164 -19.56 32.98 0.36
C ARG A 164 -20.34 32.64 -0.90
#